data_AF-A0A8J8BDB5-F1
#
_entry.id   AF-A0A8J8BDB5-F1
#
_cell.length_a   1.000
_cell.length_b   1.000
_cell.length_c   1.000
_cell.angle_alpha   90.00
_cell.angle_beta   90.00
_cell.angle_gamma   90.00
#
_symmetry.space_group_name_H-M   'P 1'
#
loop_
_entity.id
_entity.type
_entity.pdbx_description
1 polymer ?
#
loop_
_entity_poly.entity_id
_entity_poly.type
_entity_poly.pdbx_seq_one_letter_code
_entity_poly.pdbx_strand_id
1 'polypeptide(L)'
;MTLSAIRVRAVVRKELRDYRRNRFIAVTMTVMPLIFVALPITDIFTLAASAPADKIDKIVGLTVLYLLLIPAVVPAAVAAYAIVGEREQGTLEPVLTTPVRREEFLLGKALAALVPTIAISYAMYGVFLGAVAAFARPNVASDVFQAPRILTQLLFTPLLAGWSIWVGIAISARSSDVRVAQQIGTLASLPPLAVTSLMGFGVIKPTLALALALGAGLLAIDLLAWRLVATIFDRERLVTGSKASSRRLKLNAVPRAAKPARGNEPATSAVLRLERTMPTNRIDSRRSWQVHLDGEPVGTIARNDVLDLPIDPGRHTLRLTSTGRRGSPLRPFDADDESMTRFTCHPQPLWPLLLMALAVPDRWIVLKQR
;
A
#
# COMPACT_ATOMS: atom_id res chain seq x y z
N MET A 1 4.29 34.36 11.17
CA MET A 1 3.04 34.05 10.43
C MET A 1 2.43 32.79 11.02
N THR A 2 1.16 32.82 11.41
CA THR A 2 0.54 31.79 12.26
C THR A 2 -0.15 30.69 11.44
N LEU A 3 -0.06 29.44 11.92
CA LEU A 3 -0.79 28.30 11.36
C LEU A 3 -2.29 28.47 11.63
N SER A 4 -3.14 28.32 10.60
CA SER A 4 -4.60 28.38 10.78
C SER A 4 -5.16 27.02 11.21
N ALA A 5 -5.64 26.95 12.45
CA ALA A 5 -6.31 25.78 12.99
C ALA A 5 -7.56 25.38 12.18
N ILE A 6 -8.25 26.34 11.56
CA ILE A 6 -9.44 26.10 10.74
C ILE A 6 -9.09 25.29 9.49
N ARG A 7 -8.01 25.67 8.79
CA ARG A 7 -7.54 24.96 7.59
C ARG A 7 -7.05 23.56 7.92
N VAL A 8 -6.26 23.42 9.00
CA VAL A 8 -5.82 22.10 9.49
C VAL A 8 -7.02 21.21 9.80
N ARG A 9 -8.00 21.71 10.56
CA ARG A 9 -9.21 20.95 10.91
C ARG A 9 -10.03 20.55 9.69
N ALA A 10 -10.09 21.39 8.66
CA ALA A 10 -10.76 21.07 7.41
C ALA A 10 -10.08 19.89 6.69
N VAL A 11 -8.75 19.89 6.61
CA VAL A 11 -7.95 18.77 6.05
C VAL A 11 -8.20 17.50 6.87
N VAL A 12 -8.11 17.58 8.20
CA VAL A 12 -8.35 16.43 9.09
C VAL A 12 -9.73 15.83 8.86
N ARG A 13 -10.78 16.66 8.82
CA ARG A 13 -12.16 16.19 8.64
C ARG A 13 -12.38 15.53 7.28
N LYS A 14 -11.73 16.05 6.23
CA LYS A 14 -11.75 15.45 4.88
C LYS A 14 -11.08 14.08 4.91
N GLU A 15 -9.85 13.98 5.41
CA GLU A 15 -9.07 12.72 5.44
C GLU A 15 -9.77 11.63 6.26
N LEU A 16 -10.30 11.94 7.45
CA LEU A 16 -11.05 10.96 8.26
C LEU A 16 -12.27 10.42 7.51
N ARG A 17 -12.94 11.26 6.72
CA ARG A 17 -14.08 10.85 5.90
C ARG A 17 -13.65 9.93 4.77
N ASP A 18 -12.51 10.22 4.15
CA ASP A 18 -11.94 9.41 3.07
C ASP A 18 -11.53 8.02 3.57
N TYR A 19 -10.85 7.94 4.71
CA TYR A 19 -10.46 6.65 5.32
C TYR A 19 -11.67 5.80 5.69
N ARG A 20 -12.70 6.41 6.27
CA ARG A 20 -13.94 5.70 6.64
C ARG A 20 -14.73 5.22 5.42
N ARG A 21 -14.72 5.96 4.31
CA ARG A 21 -15.41 5.55 3.07
C ARG A 21 -14.64 4.48 2.31
N ASN A 22 -13.31 4.49 2.38
CA ASN A 22 -12.48 3.50 1.71
C ASN A 22 -12.46 2.18 2.50
N ARG A 23 -13.31 1.23 2.09
CA ARG A 23 -13.41 -0.10 2.70
C ARG A 23 -12.06 -0.81 2.79
N PHE A 24 -11.17 -0.65 1.81
CA PHE A 24 -9.87 -1.31 1.84
C PHE A 24 -9.00 -0.79 3.00
N ILE A 25 -8.92 0.52 3.18
CA ILE A 25 -8.16 1.14 4.28
C ILE A 25 -8.82 0.78 5.62
N ALA A 26 -10.14 0.94 5.74
CA ALA A 26 -10.86 0.62 6.98
C ALA A 26 -10.70 -0.85 7.41
N VAL A 27 -10.82 -1.79 6.46
CA VAL A 27 -10.66 -3.22 6.73
C VAL A 27 -9.22 -3.55 7.12
N THR A 28 -8.23 -3.04 6.38
CA THR A 28 -6.81 -3.31 6.69
C THR A 28 -6.38 -2.70 8.03
N MET A 29 -6.87 -1.50 8.37
CA MET A 29 -6.64 -0.87 9.68
C MET A 29 -7.31 -1.61 10.84
N THR A 30 -8.36 -2.40 10.59
CA THR A 30 -9.09 -3.10 11.65
C THR A 30 -8.69 -4.57 11.78
N VAL A 31 -8.59 -5.29 10.65
CA VAL A 31 -8.32 -6.74 10.61
C VAL A 31 -6.86 -7.04 10.96
N MET A 32 -5.91 -6.23 10.49
CA MET A 32 -4.50 -6.50 10.73
C MET A 32 -4.13 -6.42 12.22
N PRO A 33 -4.57 -5.39 12.98
CA PRO A 33 -4.30 -5.34 14.42
C PRO A 33 -4.94 -6.49 15.21
N LEU A 34 -6.07 -7.04 14.76
CA LEU A 34 -6.68 -8.21 15.41
C LEU A 34 -5.73 -9.41 15.39
N ILE A 35 -4.97 -9.60 14.31
CA ILE A 35 -3.95 -10.66 14.25
C ILE A 35 -2.85 -10.40 15.29
N PHE A 36 -2.39 -9.15 15.40
CA PHE A 36 -1.37 -8.75 16.38
C PHE A 36 -1.81 -8.84 17.84
N VAL A 37 -3.12 -8.80 18.10
CA VAL A 37 -3.69 -9.02 19.44
C VAL A 37 -3.99 -10.49 19.70
N ALA A 38 -4.46 -11.23 18.71
CA ALA A 38 -4.83 -12.63 18.88
C ALA A 38 -3.63 -13.49 19.28
N LEU A 39 -2.48 -13.30 18.62
CA LEU A 39 -1.25 -14.05 18.90
C LEU A 39 -0.78 -13.93 20.38
N PRO A 40 -0.56 -12.72 20.93
CA PRO A 40 -0.14 -12.61 22.33
C PRO A 40 -1.20 -13.08 23.32
N ILE A 41 -2.50 -12.95 23.02
CA ILE A 41 -3.55 -13.53 23.86
C ILE A 41 -3.41 -15.04 23.94
N THR A 42 -3.20 -15.71 22.80
CA THR A 42 -3.02 -17.17 22.78
C THR A 42 -1.75 -17.59 23.51
N ASP A 43 -0.65 -16.84 23.37
CA ASP A 43 0.61 -17.13 24.06
C ASP A 43 0.46 -17.02 25.59
N ILE A 44 -0.28 -16.01 26.07
CA ILE A 44 -0.54 -15.83 27.50
C ILE A 44 -1.46 -16.93 28.05
N PHE A 45 -2.49 -17.34 27.30
CA PHE A 45 -3.47 -18.33 27.80
C PHE A 45 -2.94 -19.76 27.78
N THR A 46 -2.00 -20.07 26.89
CA THR A 46 -1.36 -21.39 26.82
C THR A 46 -0.23 -21.58 27.83
N LEU A 47 0.13 -20.53 28.57
CA LEU A 47 1.26 -20.53 29.49
C LEU A 47 0.99 -21.42 30.71
N ALA A 48 1.87 -22.36 31.03
CA ALA A 48 1.73 -23.32 32.14
C ALA A 48 1.83 -22.65 33.53
N ALA A 49 1.15 -23.18 34.55
CA ALA A 49 1.02 -22.51 35.86
C ALA A 49 2.33 -22.61 36.64
N SER A 50 3.05 -23.70 36.42
CA SER A 50 4.40 -23.98 36.88
C SER A 50 5.50 -23.38 36.01
N ALA A 51 5.16 -22.51 35.04
CA ALA A 51 6.17 -21.90 34.19
C ALA A 51 7.18 -21.09 35.02
N PRO A 52 8.48 -21.19 34.72
CA PRO A 52 9.51 -20.37 35.37
C PRO A 52 9.24 -18.88 35.19
N ALA A 53 9.59 -18.06 36.18
CA ALA A 53 9.41 -16.61 36.14
C ALA A 53 10.11 -15.94 34.94
N ASP A 54 11.30 -16.42 34.58
CA ASP A 54 12.03 -16.03 33.34
C ASP A 54 11.14 -16.13 32.09
N LYS A 55 10.42 -17.26 31.97
CA LYS A 55 9.63 -17.55 30.78
C LYS A 55 8.40 -16.66 30.72
N ILE A 56 7.78 -16.35 31.87
CA ILE A 56 6.67 -15.41 31.98
C ILE A 56 7.13 -14.02 31.52
N ASP A 57 8.24 -13.52 32.07
CA ASP A 57 8.77 -12.19 31.76
C ASP A 57 9.07 -12.04 30.26
N LYS A 58 9.69 -13.05 29.63
CA LYS A 58 9.96 -13.04 28.18
C LYS A 58 8.68 -13.02 27.34
N ILE A 59 7.67 -13.80 27.69
CA ILE A 59 6.40 -13.86 26.94
C ILE A 59 5.62 -12.56 27.10
N VAL A 60 5.59 -11.99 28.30
CA VAL A 60 4.99 -10.67 28.56
C VAL A 60 5.76 -9.57 27.82
N GLY A 61 7.10 -9.63 27.79
CA GLY A 61 7.95 -8.74 27.00
C GLY A 61 7.68 -8.79 25.49
N LEU A 62 7.58 -10.01 24.93
CA LEU A 62 7.18 -10.22 23.53
C LEU A 62 5.78 -9.68 23.24
N THR A 63 4.87 -9.81 24.20
CA THR A 63 3.51 -9.30 24.08
C THR A 63 3.48 -7.77 23.96
N VAL A 64 4.26 -7.06 24.79
CA VAL A 64 4.42 -5.60 24.69
C VAL A 64 4.94 -5.21 23.30
N LEU A 65 5.92 -5.95 22.77
CA LEU A 65 6.43 -5.72 21.41
C LEU A 65 5.35 -5.92 20.33
N TYR A 66 4.57 -7.00 20.38
CA TYR A 66 3.50 -7.23 19.40
C TYR A 66 2.46 -6.11 19.40
N LEU A 67 2.12 -5.59 20.58
CA LEU A 67 1.14 -4.51 20.73
C LEU A 67 1.71 -3.16 20.26
N LEU A 68 3.01 -2.91 20.42
CA LEU A 68 3.71 -1.74 19.87
C LEU A 68 3.95 -1.83 18.36
N LEU A 69 3.81 -3.00 17.75
CA LEU A 69 3.86 -3.13 16.30
C LEU A 69 2.64 -2.48 15.61
N ILE A 70 1.50 -2.43 16.28
CA ILE A 70 0.27 -1.80 15.76
C ILE A 70 0.49 -0.32 15.43
N PRO A 71 0.92 0.55 16.37
CA PRO A 71 1.22 1.96 16.07
C PRO A 71 2.45 2.14 15.19
N ALA A 72 3.25 1.11 14.92
CA ALA A 72 4.36 1.19 13.97
C ALA A 72 3.92 0.90 12.52
N VAL A 73 3.02 -0.08 12.31
CA VAL A 73 2.65 -0.61 10.99
C VAL A 73 1.40 0.05 10.42
N VAL A 74 0.35 0.21 11.24
CA VAL A 74 -0.94 0.76 10.79
C VAL A 74 -0.78 2.17 10.18
N PRO A 75 -0.13 3.13 10.86
CA PRO A 75 0.05 4.46 10.29
C PRO A 75 0.96 4.46 9.07
N ALA A 76 1.93 3.54 8.93
CA ALA A 76 2.78 3.45 7.75
C ALA A 76 1.94 3.16 6.48
N ALA A 77 0.91 2.33 6.60
CA ALA A 77 -0.04 2.09 5.51
C ALA A 77 -0.83 3.36 5.16
N VAL A 78 -1.38 4.05 6.16
CA VAL A 78 -2.16 5.28 5.93
C VAL A 78 -1.30 6.41 5.35
N ALA A 79 -0.11 6.62 5.91
CA ALA A 79 0.85 7.63 5.49
C ALA A 79 1.40 7.38 4.07
N ALA A 80 1.50 6.11 3.65
CA ALA A 80 1.84 5.76 2.27
C ALA A 80 0.78 6.23 1.26
N TYR A 81 -0.51 6.16 1.61
CA TYR A 81 -1.61 6.67 0.77
C TYR A 81 -1.75 8.19 0.81
N ALA A 82 -1.19 8.86 1.82
CA ALA A 82 -1.39 10.29 2.05
C ALA A 82 -0.99 11.20 0.88
N ILE A 83 0.07 10.84 0.14
CA ILE A 83 0.55 11.59 -1.03
C ILE A 83 0.42 10.77 -2.32
N VAL A 84 0.94 9.54 -2.34
CA VAL A 84 0.91 8.71 -3.56
C VAL A 84 -0.53 8.39 -3.95
N GLY A 85 -1.40 8.12 -2.98
CA GLY A 85 -2.81 7.84 -3.23
C GLY A 85 -3.55 9.02 -3.86
N GLU A 86 -3.32 10.25 -3.37
CA GLU A 86 -3.90 11.46 -3.99
C GLU A 86 -3.34 11.74 -5.39
N ARG A 87 -2.06 11.42 -5.61
CA ARG A 87 -1.45 11.51 -6.95
C ARG A 87 -2.10 10.51 -7.91
N GLU A 88 -2.32 9.27 -7.48
CA GLU A 88 -2.97 8.23 -8.29
C GLU A 88 -4.43 8.56 -8.61
N GLN A 89 -5.13 9.25 -7.70
CA GLN A 89 -6.51 9.67 -7.87
C GLN A 89 -6.65 11.00 -8.64
N GLY A 90 -5.55 11.66 -9.00
CA GLY A 90 -5.56 12.95 -9.69
C GLY A 90 -6.07 14.12 -8.82
N THR A 91 -6.17 13.93 -7.51
CA THR A 91 -6.68 14.96 -6.57
C THR A 91 -5.58 15.83 -5.98
N LEU A 92 -4.31 15.45 -6.17
CA LEU A 92 -3.16 16.21 -5.66
C LEU A 92 -3.04 17.60 -6.29
N GLU A 93 -3.24 17.72 -7.61
CA GLU A 93 -3.10 18.99 -8.34
C GLU A 93 -4.14 20.04 -7.89
N PRO A 94 -5.45 19.73 -7.82
CA PRO A 94 -6.46 20.66 -7.28
C PRO A 94 -6.20 21.05 -5.82
N VAL A 95 -5.67 20.16 -5.01
CA VAL A 95 -5.39 20.45 -3.60
C VAL A 95 -4.22 21.41 -3.46
N LEU A 96 -3.19 21.28 -4.30
CA LEU A 96 -2.01 22.15 -4.27
C LEU A 96 -2.28 23.57 -4.81
N THR A 97 -3.35 23.78 -5.57
CA THR A 97 -3.80 25.12 -6.01
C THR A 97 -4.62 25.85 -4.93
N THR A 98 -5.06 25.15 -3.88
CA THR A 98 -5.73 25.80 -2.75
C THR A 98 -4.74 26.64 -1.91
N PRO A 99 -5.19 27.72 -1.25
CA PRO A 99 -4.34 28.58 -0.43
C PRO A 99 -3.99 27.97 0.95
N VAL A 100 -3.74 26.66 1.01
CA VAL A 100 -3.35 25.92 2.23
C VAL A 100 -1.84 25.81 2.32
N ARG A 101 -1.22 26.23 3.42
CA ARG A 101 0.25 26.16 3.57
C ARG A 101 0.74 24.71 3.62
N ARG A 102 1.99 24.48 3.22
CA ARG A 102 2.63 23.14 3.24
C ARG A 102 2.56 22.51 4.63
N GLU A 103 2.88 23.30 5.66
CA GLU A 103 2.84 22.86 7.06
C GLU A 103 1.42 22.53 7.53
N GLU A 104 0.44 23.38 7.20
CA GLU A 104 -0.98 23.15 7.55
C GLU A 104 -1.53 21.89 6.88
N PHE A 105 -1.14 21.66 5.61
CA PHE A 105 -1.53 20.48 4.85
C PHE A 105 -0.94 19.20 5.42
N LEU A 106 0.38 19.19 5.65
CA LEU A 106 1.09 18.03 6.20
C LEU A 106 0.64 17.70 7.62
N LEU A 107 0.51 18.71 8.48
CA LEU A 107 0.02 18.53 9.85
C LEU A 107 -1.42 18.03 9.85
N GLY A 108 -2.27 18.53 8.95
CA GLY A 108 -3.63 18.04 8.78
C GLY A 108 -3.67 16.56 8.39
N LYS A 109 -2.83 16.12 7.45
CA LYS A 109 -2.70 14.70 7.07
C LYS A 109 -2.14 13.85 8.20
N ALA A 110 -1.13 14.34 8.90
CA ALA A 110 -0.52 13.62 10.02
C ALA A 110 -1.52 13.40 11.15
N LEU A 111 -2.23 14.46 11.57
CA LEU A 111 -3.27 14.36 12.61
C LEU A 111 -4.43 13.46 12.18
N ALA A 112 -4.81 13.50 10.90
CA ALA A 112 -5.86 12.64 10.37
C ALA A 112 -5.51 11.14 10.43
N ALA A 113 -4.24 10.79 10.22
CA ALA A 113 -3.76 9.43 10.36
C ALA A 113 -3.50 9.04 11.83
N LEU A 114 -3.09 10.00 12.66
CA LEU A 114 -2.73 9.77 14.06
C LEU A 114 -3.94 9.39 14.91
N VAL A 115 -5.05 10.12 14.78
CA VAL A 115 -6.27 9.89 15.57
C VAL A 115 -6.81 8.46 15.45
N PRO A 116 -7.12 7.93 14.24
CA PRO A 116 -7.62 6.56 14.12
C PRO A 116 -6.56 5.53 14.53
N THR A 117 -5.28 5.78 14.27
CA THR A 117 -4.18 4.88 14.69
C THR A 117 -4.12 4.72 16.20
N ILE A 118 -4.12 5.84 16.94
CA ILE A 118 -4.08 5.81 18.40
C ILE A 118 -5.34 5.16 18.94
N ALA A 119 -6.51 5.52 18.41
CA ALA A 119 -7.78 4.95 18.83
C ALA A 119 -7.80 3.41 18.68
N ILE A 120 -7.36 2.90 17.52
CA ILE A 120 -7.28 1.46 17.26
C ILE A 120 -6.23 0.81 18.17
N SER A 121 -5.05 1.39 18.31
CA SER A 121 -3.97 0.83 19.14
C SER A 121 -4.38 0.71 20.60
N TYR A 122 -5.03 1.74 21.17
CA TYR A 122 -5.53 1.69 22.54
C TYR A 122 -6.78 0.81 22.70
N ALA A 123 -7.67 0.76 21.71
CA ALA A 123 -8.79 -0.17 21.74
C ALA A 123 -8.28 -1.62 21.77
N MET A 124 -7.31 -1.95 20.93
CA MET A 124 -6.65 -3.26 20.88
C MET A 124 -5.90 -3.58 22.18
N TYR A 125 -5.19 -2.60 22.75
CA TYR A 125 -4.55 -2.77 24.05
C TYR A 125 -5.57 -2.98 25.18
N GLY A 126 -6.68 -2.25 25.18
CA GLY A 126 -7.77 -2.42 26.15
C GLY A 126 -8.44 -3.78 26.04
N VAL A 127 -8.70 -4.27 24.82
CA VAL A 127 -9.21 -5.63 24.58
C VAL A 127 -8.24 -6.68 25.13
N PHE A 128 -6.94 -6.50 24.87
CA PHE A 128 -5.90 -7.37 25.42
C PHE A 128 -5.90 -7.37 26.95
N LEU A 129 -5.89 -6.20 27.60
CA LEU A 129 -5.94 -6.11 29.07
C LEU A 129 -7.21 -6.74 29.64
N GLY A 130 -8.37 -6.51 29.00
CA GLY A 130 -9.63 -7.12 29.40
C GLY A 130 -9.60 -8.64 29.30
N ALA A 131 -9.02 -9.18 28.23
CA ALA A 131 -8.84 -10.62 28.07
C ALA A 131 -7.90 -11.21 29.13
N VAL A 132 -6.77 -10.55 29.43
CA VAL A 132 -5.85 -10.96 30.50
C VAL A 132 -6.54 -10.91 31.87
N ALA A 133 -7.27 -9.85 32.18
CA ALA A 133 -7.99 -9.73 33.45
C ALA A 133 -9.07 -10.81 33.63
N ALA A 134 -9.75 -11.21 32.54
CA ALA A 134 -10.84 -12.18 32.60
C ALA A 134 -10.37 -13.64 32.62
N PHE A 135 -9.28 -13.97 31.93
CA PHE A 135 -8.91 -15.37 31.64
C PHE A 135 -7.47 -15.74 31.97
N ALA A 136 -6.56 -14.77 32.19
CA ALA A 136 -5.17 -15.11 32.51
C ALA A 136 -5.04 -15.56 33.96
N ARG A 137 -3.98 -16.35 34.20
CA ARG A 137 -3.65 -16.84 35.54
C ARG A 137 -3.12 -15.69 36.42
N PRO A 138 -3.35 -15.71 37.75
CA PRO A 138 -3.01 -14.59 38.63
C PRO A 138 -1.55 -14.16 38.57
N ASN A 139 -0.63 -15.13 38.45
CA ASN A 139 0.81 -14.88 38.32
C ASN A 139 1.15 -14.09 37.04
N VAL A 140 0.56 -14.47 35.90
CA VAL A 140 0.79 -13.77 34.63
C VAL A 140 0.07 -12.42 34.59
N ALA A 141 -1.15 -12.36 35.11
CA ALA A 141 -1.90 -11.10 35.20
C ALA A 141 -1.14 -10.06 36.03
N SER A 142 -0.58 -10.44 37.18
CA SER A 142 0.20 -9.52 38.03
C SER A 142 1.42 -8.93 37.32
N ASP A 143 2.06 -9.66 36.41
CA ASP A 143 3.20 -9.18 35.63
C ASP A 143 2.78 -8.25 34.48
N VAL A 144 1.68 -8.57 33.79
CA VAL A 144 1.10 -7.72 32.73
C VAL A 144 0.63 -6.37 33.28
N PHE A 145 -0.01 -6.38 34.46
CA PHE A 145 -0.58 -5.18 35.09
C PHE A 145 0.44 -4.33 35.87
N GLN A 146 1.74 -4.56 35.70
CA GLN A 146 2.78 -3.73 36.29
C GLN A 146 2.76 -2.30 35.73
N ALA A 147 2.78 -1.31 36.62
CA ALA A 147 2.71 0.11 36.26
C ALA A 147 3.76 0.55 35.22
N PRO A 148 5.05 0.14 35.29
CA PRO A 148 6.03 0.52 34.27
C PRO A 148 5.69 0.00 32.86
N ARG A 149 5.09 -1.19 32.74
CA ARG A 149 4.72 -1.79 31.44
C ARG A 149 3.54 -1.07 30.82
N ILE A 150 2.50 -0.81 31.62
CA ILE A 150 1.32 -0.04 31.18
C ILE A 150 1.75 1.37 30.74
N LEU A 151 2.58 2.04 31.54
CA LEU A 151 3.06 3.37 31.21
C LEU A 151 3.92 3.37 29.94
N THR A 152 4.79 2.37 29.76
CA THR A 152 5.58 2.22 28.54
C THR A 152 4.65 2.08 27.33
N GLN A 153 3.64 1.22 27.40
CA GLN A 153 2.69 1.07 26.32
C GLN A 153 1.96 2.38 26.00
N LEU A 154 1.44 3.06 27.02
CA LEU A 154 0.69 4.30 26.88
C LEU A 154 1.57 5.45 26.35
N LEU A 155 2.83 5.51 26.77
CA LEU A 155 3.77 6.56 26.36
C LEU A 155 4.28 6.34 24.94
N PHE A 156 4.74 5.12 24.61
CA PHE A 156 5.40 4.86 23.32
C PHE A 156 4.42 4.65 22.17
N THR A 157 3.15 4.26 22.42
CA THR A 157 2.14 4.11 21.36
C THR A 157 1.96 5.36 20.50
N PRO A 158 1.67 6.56 21.05
CA PRO A 158 1.49 7.76 20.24
C PRO A 158 2.80 8.25 19.60
N LEU A 159 3.94 7.99 20.23
CA LEU A 159 5.25 8.37 19.71
C LEU A 159 5.67 7.51 18.50
N LEU A 160 5.49 6.19 18.59
CA LEU A 160 5.71 5.30 17.45
C LEU A 160 4.77 5.61 16.28
N ALA A 161 3.52 5.96 16.58
CA ALA A 161 2.58 6.41 15.58
C ALA A 161 3.04 7.71 14.91
N GLY A 162 3.48 8.70 15.70
CA GLY A 162 4.06 9.96 15.19
C GLY A 162 5.23 9.72 14.25
N TRP A 163 6.22 8.95 14.70
CA TRP A 163 7.37 8.54 13.91
C TRP A 163 6.96 7.91 12.57
N SER A 164 6.11 6.87 12.63
CA SER A 164 5.70 6.11 11.44
C SER A 164 4.92 6.97 10.44
N ILE A 165 4.12 7.92 10.92
CA ILE A 165 3.41 8.87 10.07
C ILE A 165 4.38 9.82 9.36
N TRP A 166 5.30 10.47 10.10
CA TRP A 166 6.22 11.43 9.49
C TRP A 166 7.13 10.77 8.47
N VAL A 167 7.70 9.61 8.83
CA VAL A 167 8.55 8.83 7.94
C VAL A 167 7.75 8.33 6.74
N GLY A 168 6.55 7.81 6.95
CA GLY A 168 5.66 7.35 5.89
C GLY A 168 5.28 8.45 4.90
N ILE A 169 4.99 9.67 5.38
CA ILE A 169 4.73 10.85 4.54
C ILE A 169 6.00 11.25 3.77
N ALA A 170 7.17 11.25 4.43
CA ALA A 170 8.43 11.58 3.78
C ALA A 170 8.75 10.64 2.61
N ILE A 171 8.55 9.33 2.82
CA ILE A 171 8.78 8.30 1.82
C ILE A 171 7.72 8.37 0.72
N SER A 172 6.45 8.56 1.07
CA SER A 172 5.35 8.64 0.09
C SER A 172 5.47 9.86 -0.82
N ALA A 173 6.05 10.96 -0.34
CA ALA A 173 6.36 12.12 -1.19
C ALA A 173 7.30 11.76 -2.36
N ARG A 174 8.25 10.85 -2.12
CA ARG A 174 9.30 10.45 -3.07
C ARG A 174 8.98 9.18 -3.85
N SER A 175 8.05 8.37 -3.35
CA SER A 175 7.67 7.11 -4.00
C SER A 175 6.71 7.34 -5.18
N SER A 176 6.80 6.45 -6.17
CA SER A 176 5.82 6.33 -7.26
C SER A 176 4.77 5.25 -7.02
N ASP A 177 4.93 4.43 -5.97
CA ASP A 177 4.06 3.30 -5.65
C ASP A 177 3.75 3.29 -4.15
N VAL A 178 2.47 3.17 -3.80
CA VAL A 178 2.00 3.16 -2.42
C VAL A 178 2.59 1.97 -1.65
N ARG A 179 2.72 0.81 -2.28
CA ARG A 179 3.18 -0.42 -1.61
C ARG A 179 4.65 -0.32 -1.22
N VAL A 180 5.48 0.22 -2.11
CA VAL A 180 6.90 0.46 -1.83
C VAL A 180 7.03 1.47 -0.69
N ALA A 181 6.23 2.54 -0.70
CA ALA A 181 6.23 3.51 0.38
C ALA A 181 5.83 2.89 1.72
N GLN A 182 4.80 2.03 1.73
CA GLN A 182 4.35 1.32 2.92
C GLN A 182 5.42 0.36 3.46
N GLN A 183 6.07 -0.42 2.59
CA GLN A 183 7.08 -1.39 3.00
C GLN A 183 8.30 -0.69 3.61
N ILE A 184 8.82 0.34 2.93
CA ILE A 184 9.96 1.12 3.43
C ILE A 184 9.56 1.86 4.71
N GLY A 185 8.35 2.44 4.76
CA GLY A 185 7.85 3.12 5.95
C GLY A 185 7.73 2.20 7.16
N THR A 186 7.27 0.97 6.96
CA THR A 186 7.19 -0.04 8.03
C THR A 186 8.57 -0.46 8.51
N LEU A 187 9.52 -0.70 7.59
CA LEU A 187 10.90 -1.03 7.94
C LEU A 187 11.61 0.12 8.65
N ALA A 188 11.30 1.37 8.31
CA ALA A 188 11.87 2.53 8.96
C ALA A 188 11.37 2.73 10.40
N SER A 189 10.31 2.02 10.82
CA SER A 189 9.88 1.98 12.23
C SER A 189 10.69 0.99 13.08
N LEU A 190 11.59 0.20 12.49
CA LEU A 190 12.41 -0.76 13.23
C LEU A 190 13.33 -0.12 14.28
N PRO A 191 14.01 1.02 14.07
CA PRO A 191 14.89 1.59 15.10
C PRO A 191 14.17 1.96 16.40
N PRO A 192 13.06 2.73 16.41
CA PRO A 192 12.37 3.02 17.66
C PRO A 192 11.70 1.76 18.25
N LEU A 193 11.22 0.84 17.40
CA LEU A 193 10.74 -0.46 17.87
C LEU A 193 11.83 -1.25 18.59
N ALA A 194 13.05 -1.32 18.04
CA ALA A 194 14.17 -2.04 18.64
C ALA A 194 14.52 -1.49 20.02
N VAL A 195 14.49 -0.16 20.20
CA VAL A 195 14.68 0.47 21.51
C VAL A 195 13.59 0.03 22.49
N THR A 196 12.32 0.05 22.08
CA THR A 196 11.21 -0.42 22.93
C THR A 196 11.27 -1.93 23.21
N SER A 197 11.74 -2.74 22.26
CA SER A 197 11.95 -4.18 22.42
C SER A 197 13.00 -4.47 23.48
N LEU A 198 14.12 -3.74 23.48
CA LEU A 198 15.18 -3.91 24.48
C LEU A 198 14.68 -3.65 25.90
N MET A 199 13.73 -2.73 26.07
CA MET A 199 13.02 -2.52 27.34
C MET A 199 12.05 -3.65 27.66
N GLY A 200 11.28 -4.11 26.66
CA GLY A 200 10.32 -5.19 26.80
C GLY A 200 10.96 -6.52 27.21
N PHE A 201 12.14 -6.84 26.66
CA PHE A 201 12.91 -8.05 26.98
C PHE A 201 13.71 -7.95 28.30
N GLY A 202 13.64 -6.82 29.01
CA GLY A 202 14.40 -6.63 30.25
C GLY A 202 15.92 -6.48 30.07
N VAL A 203 16.43 -6.41 28.83
CA VAL A 203 17.85 -6.09 28.53
C VAL A 203 18.19 -4.71 29.09
N ILE A 204 17.26 -3.78 28.91
CA ILE A 204 17.26 -2.46 29.54
C ILE A 204 16.19 -2.49 30.63
N LYS A 205 16.56 -2.23 31.88
CA LYS A 205 15.60 -2.17 32.98
C LYS A 205 14.57 -1.06 32.68
N PRO A 206 13.26 -1.38 32.60
CA PRO A 206 12.22 -0.40 32.30
C PRO A 206 11.96 0.46 33.54
N THR A 207 12.86 1.41 33.77
CA THR A 207 12.71 2.43 34.81
C THR A 207 11.88 3.60 34.27
N LEU A 208 11.08 4.21 35.14
CA LEU A 208 10.27 5.37 34.80
C LEU A 208 11.11 6.49 34.16
N ALA A 209 12.25 6.82 34.76
CA ALA A 209 13.13 7.87 34.29
C ALA A 209 13.65 7.62 32.87
N LEU A 210 14.05 6.38 32.57
CA LEU A 210 14.55 6.02 31.25
C LEU A 210 13.44 6.00 30.19
N ALA A 211 12.26 5.49 30.53
CA ALA A 211 11.10 5.51 29.64
C ALA A 211 10.71 6.95 29.28
N LEU A 212 10.70 7.86 30.26
CA LEU A 212 10.43 9.29 30.03
C LEU A 212 11.53 9.96 29.19
N ALA A 213 12.81 9.66 29.47
CA ALA A 213 13.93 10.22 28.70
C ALA A 213 13.89 9.80 27.23
N LEU A 214 13.67 8.51 26.96
CA LEU A 214 13.55 7.98 25.59
C LEU A 214 12.27 8.49 24.91
N GLY A 215 11.15 8.56 25.64
CA GLY A 215 9.91 9.12 25.14
C GLY A 215 10.05 10.60 24.75
N ALA A 216 10.71 11.40 25.59
CA ALA A 216 11.02 12.80 25.28
C ALA A 216 11.97 12.94 24.08
N GLY A 217 12.98 12.06 24.00
CA GLY A 217 13.89 12.00 22.85
C GLY A 217 13.16 11.69 21.54
N LEU A 218 12.29 10.68 21.53
CA LEU A 218 11.50 10.32 20.36
C LEU A 218 10.50 11.42 19.99
N LEU A 219 9.86 12.06 20.99
CA LEU A 219 8.99 13.21 20.75
C LEU A 219 9.75 14.38 20.10
N ALA A 220 10.97 14.67 20.57
CA ALA A 220 11.81 15.71 19.97
C ALA A 220 12.18 15.36 18.52
N ILE A 221 12.46 14.09 18.25
CA ILE A 221 12.72 13.58 16.90
C ILE A 221 11.47 13.74 16.02
N ASP A 222 10.28 13.41 16.50
CA ASP A 222 9.02 13.58 15.74
C ASP A 222 8.75 15.06 15.41
N LEU A 223 9.00 15.95 16.36
CA LEU A 223 8.87 17.40 16.15
C LEU A 223 9.89 17.91 15.12
N LEU A 224 11.11 17.37 15.12
CA LEU A 224 12.12 17.69 14.10
C LEU A 224 11.74 17.10 12.74
N ALA A 225 11.25 15.86 12.71
CA ALA A 225 10.80 15.17 11.50
C ALA A 225 9.69 15.96 10.81
N TRP A 226 8.73 16.51 11.55
CA TRP A 226 7.73 17.43 11.00
C TRP A 226 8.36 18.59 10.21
N ARG A 227 9.35 19.27 10.79
CA ARG A 227 10.03 20.40 10.13
C ARG A 227 10.79 19.96 8.89
N LEU A 228 11.52 18.84 8.97
CA LEU A 228 12.28 18.30 7.84
C LEU A 228 11.37 17.85 6.69
N VAL A 229 10.27 17.18 6.99
CA VAL A 229 9.30 16.73 5.98
C VAL A 229 8.64 17.92 5.29
N ALA A 230 8.35 19.00 6.02
CA ALA A 230 7.85 20.23 5.42
C ALA A 230 8.82 20.85 4.40
N THR A 231 10.13 20.74 4.63
CA THR A 231 11.15 21.21 3.67
C THR A 231 11.31 20.29 2.45
N ILE A 232 11.09 18.98 2.62
CA ILE A 232 11.16 18.01 1.51
C ILE A 232 9.96 18.15 0.57
N PHE A 233 8.85 18.70 1.08
CA PHE A 233 7.59 18.83 0.36
C PHE A 233 7.59 20.06 -0.57
N ASP A 234 8.17 19.91 -1.75
CA ASP A 234 8.09 20.91 -2.83
C ASP A 234 6.93 20.61 -3.78
N ARG A 235 5.99 21.57 -3.87
CA ARG A 235 4.77 21.45 -4.70
C ARG A 235 5.09 21.14 -6.16
N GLU A 236 6.11 21.79 -6.72
CA GLU A 236 6.49 21.67 -8.13
C GLU A 236 7.03 20.28 -8.46
N ARG A 237 7.87 19.70 -7.58
CA ARG A 237 8.43 18.35 -7.77
C ARG A 237 7.38 17.25 -7.66
N LEU A 238 6.33 17.47 -6.87
CA LEU A 238 5.26 16.49 -6.66
C LEU A 238 4.35 16.32 -7.89
N VAL A 239 4.19 17.39 -8.68
CA VAL A 239 3.37 17.43 -9.90
C VAL A 239 4.14 16.92 -11.11
N THR A 240 5.43 17.29 -11.26
CA THR A 240 6.19 16.89 -12.46
C THR A 240 6.46 15.39 -12.51
N GLY A 241 6.62 14.75 -11.35
CA GLY A 241 7.02 13.35 -11.24
C GLY A 241 8.35 13.04 -11.97
N SER A 242 9.00 11.93 -11.64
CA SER A 242 10.20 11.49 -12.39
C SER A 242 9.93 11.17 -13.89
N LYS A 243 8.69 11.31 -14.38
CA LYS A 243 8.26 10.88 -15.72
C LYS A 243 8.55 11.87 -16.84
N ALA A 244 8.79 13.15 -16.55
CA ALA A 244 9.02 14.17 -17.58
C ALA A 244 10.28 13.89 -18.43
N SER A 245 11.32 13.29 -17.84
CA SER A 245 12.55 12.92 -18.56
C SER A 245 12.30 11.80 -19.59
N SER A 246 11.51 10.79 -19.22
CA SER A 246 11.21 9.65 -20.11
C SER A 246 10.27 9.96 -21.27
N ARG A 247 9.43 11.01 -21.19
CA ARG A 247 8.49 11.36 -22.26
C ARG A 247 9.15 12.17 -23.38
N ARG A 248 10.15 13.01 -23.07
CA ARG A 248 10.96 13.71 -24.09
C ARG A 248 11.79 12.75 -24.95
N LEU A 249 12.30 11.67 -24.36
CA LEU A 249 13.02 10.63 -25.10
C LEU A 249 12.11 9.80 -26.03
N LYS A 250 10.82 9.64 -25.69
CA LYS A 250 9.86 8.92 -26.55
C LYS A 250 9.24 9.78 -27.65
N LEU A 251 9.06 11.08 -27.44
CA LEU A 251 8.54 11.97 -28.51
C LEU A 251 9.55 12.14 -29.66
N ASN A 252 10.85 12.05 -29.38
CA ASN A 252 11.88 12.07 -30.42
C ASN A 252 12.04 10.72 -31.13
N ALA A 253 11.32 9.69 -30.70
CA ALA A 253 11.33 8.35 -31.28
C ALA A 253 9.98 8.00 -31.93
N VAL A 254 9.26 9.00 -32.48
CA VAL A 254 8.18 8.73 -33.43
C VAL A 254 8.85 8.18 -34.70
N PRO A 255 8.61 6.90 -35.08
CA PRO A 255 9.05 6.42 -36.37
C PRO A 255 8.32 7.24 -37.43
N ARG A 256 9.08 7.89 -38.30
CA ARG A 256 8.57 8.56 -39.48
C ARG A 256 7.67 7.57 -40.23
N ALA A 257 6.37 7.85 -40.28
CA ALA A 257 5.39 6.99 -40.93
C ALA A 257 5.88 6.63 -42.34
N ALA A 258 6.04 5.34 -42.59
CA ALA A 258 6.33 4.84 -43.93
C ALA A 258 5.14 5.19 -44.83
N LYS A 259 5.44 5.86 -45.93
CA LYS A 259 4.51 6.19 -47.01
C LYS A 259 3.83 4.89 -47.48
N PRO A 260 2.49 4.82 -47.58
CA PRO A 260 1.85 3.59 -48.03
C PRO A 260 2.24 3.34 -49.49
N ALA A 261 2.80 2.16 -49.76
CA ALA A 261 2.99 1.65 -51.10
C ALA A 261 1.61 1.36 -51.69
N ARG A 262 1.30 1.97 -52.84
CA ARG A 262 0.17 1.55 -53.68
C ARG A 262 0.46 0.13 -54.15
N GLY A 263 -0.41 -0.82 -53.79
CA GLY A 263 -0.35 -2.18 -54.32
C GLY A 263 -1.44 -3.05 -53.70
N ASN A 264 -2.49 -3.31 -54.50
CA ASN A 264 -3.54 -4.32 -54.37
C ASN A 264 -4.24 -4.49 -53.02
N GLU A 265 -5.41 -3.85 -52.89
CA GLU A 265 -6.47 -4.26 -51.98
C GLU A 265 -7.03 -5.64 -52.41
N PRO A 266 -7.14 -6.62 -51.51
CA PRO A 266 -8.28 -7.51 -51.48
C PRO A 266 -9.39 -6.83 -50.67
N ALA A 267 -10.45 -6.44 -51.37
CA ALA A 267 -11.69 -5.93 -50.80
C ALA A 267 -12.47 -7.08 -50.14
N THR A 268 -12.25 -7.30 -48.84
CA THR A 268 -13.13 -7.95 -47.82
C THR A 268 -12.27 -8.34 -46.61
N SER A 269 -11.73 -7.37 -45.86
CA SER A 269 -11.01 -7.67 -44.62
C SER A 269 -11.77 -7.13 -43.41
N ALA A 270 -12.01 -8.00 -42.43
CA ALA A 270 -12.52 -7.62 -41.12
C ALA A 270 -11.37 -7.09 -40.25
N VAL A 271 -11.69 -6.34 -39.19
CA VAL A 271 -10.66 -5.74 -38.32
C VAL A 271 -10.78 -6.27 -36.90
N LEU A 272 -9.73 -6.95 -36.43
CA LEU A 272 -9.58 -7.32 -35.02
C LEU A 272 -8.91 -6.16 -34.27
N ARG A 273 -9.64 -5.53 -33.35
CA ARG A 273 -9.08 -4.54 -32.43
C ARG A 273 -8.83 -5.15 -31.06
N LEU A 274 -7.58 -5.13 -30.63
CA LEU A 274 -7.16 -5.56 -29.31
C LEU A 274 -6.71 -4.36 -28.48
N GLU A 275 -7.40 -4.11 -27.37
CA GLU A 275 -7.10 -3.04 -26.43
C GLU A 275 -6.56 -3.60 -25.11
N ARG A 276 -5.33 -3.23 -24.73
CA ARG A 276 -4.77 -3.60 -23.43
C ARG A 276 -5.10 -2.56 -22.38
N THR A 277 -6.13 -2.82 -21.59
CA THR A 277 -6.56 -1.94 -20.51
C THR A 277 -5.88 -2.31 -19.18
N MET A 278 -5.45 -1.30 -18.43
CA MET A 278 -4.91 -1.47 -17.08
C MET A 278 -5.85 -0.84 -16.06
N PRO A 279 -6.67 -1.63 -15.35
CA PRO A 279 -7.49 -1.08 -14.28
C PRO A 279 -6.67 -0.67 -13.04
N THR A 280 -5.41 -1.13 -12.89
CA THR A 280 -4.51 -0.76 -11.76
C THR A 280 -3.04 -0.97 -12.09
N ASN A 281 -2.13 -0.26 -11.41
CA ASN A 281 -0.67 -0.35 -11.57
C ASN A 281 -0.16 -1.69 -10.98
N ARG A 282 -0.16 -2.76 -11.77
CA ARG A 282 0.14 -4.14 -11.31
C ARG A 282 1.43 -4.73 -11.91
N ILE A 283 1.88 -5.82 -11.29
CA ILE A 283 3.21 -6.49 -11.34
C ILE A 283 3.74 -6.81 -12.75
N ASP A 284 2.89 -6.82 -13.79
CA ASP A 284 3.25 -7.20 -15.17
C ASP A 284 3.34 -5.99 -16.14
N SER A 285 3.53 -4.78 -15.62
CA SER A 285 3.31 -3.53 -16.35
C SER A 285 4.39 -3.11 -17.36
N ARG A 286 5.51 -3.83 -17.46
CA ARG A 286 6.63 -3.48 -18.36
C ARG A 286 6.82 -4.43 -19.55
N ARG A 287 6.14 -5.58 -19.57
CA ARG A 287 6.32 -6.60 -20.62
C ARG A 287 5.26 -6.44 -21.70
N SER A 288 5.67 -6.48 -22.96
CA SER A 288 4.77 -6.69 -24.09
C SER A 288 4.26 -8.13 -24.06
N TRP A 289 3.01 -8.32 -24.49
CA TRP A 289 2.45 -9.65 -24.68
C TRP A 289 2.47 -9.98 -26.17
N GLN A 290 2.83 -11.21 -26.51
CA GLN A 290 2.80 -11.69 -27.88
C GLN A 290 1.38 -12.13 -28.21
N VAL A 291 0.88 -11.65 -29.36
CA VAL A 291 -0.46 -11.93 -29.86
C VAL A 291 -0.34 -13.08 -30.85
N HIS A 292 -1.08 -14.15 -30.58
CA HIS A 292 -1.20 -15.30 -31.48
C HIS A 292 -2.60 -15.33 -32.07
N LEU A 293 -2.68 -15.32 -33.40
CA LEU A 293 -3.91 -15.52 -34.16
C LEU A 293 -3.77 -16.87 -34.89
N ASP A 294 -4.71 -17.79 -34.66
CA ASP A 294 -4.69 -19.13 -35.25
C ASP A 294 -3.40 -19.93 -35.00
N GLY A 295 -2.76 -19.65 -33.85
CA GLY A 295 -1.49 -20.25 -33.44
C GLY A 295 -0.26 -19.46 -33.89
N GLU A 296 -0.38 -18.63 -34.92
CA GLU A 296 0.73 -17.87 -35.49
C GLU A 296 0.96 -16.53 -34.78
N PRO A 297 2.23 -16.14 -34.52
CA PRO A 297 2.54 -14.88 -33.86
C PRO A 297 2.38 -13.70 -34.83
N VAL A 298 1.33 -12.90 -34.64
CA VAL A 298 0.97 -11.77 -35.53
C VAL A 298 1.45 -10.40 -35.04
N GLY A 299 1.84 -10.29 -33.76
CA GLY A 299 2.33 -9.02 -33.23
C GLY A 299 2.57 -9.03 -31.73
N THR A 300 2.87 -7.85 -31.18
CA THR A 300 3.00 -7.67 -29.73
C THR A 300 2.21 -6.45 -29.28
N ILE A 301 1.57 -6.56 -28.11
CA ILE A 301 0.80 -5.46 -27.52
C ILE A 301 1.48 -4.93 -26.25
N ALA A 302 1.87 -3.66 -26.31
CA ALA A 302 2.46 -2.95 -25.18
C ALA A 302 1.38 -2.48 -24.19
N ARG A 303 1.81 -1.93 -23.06
CA ARG A 303 0.90 -1.42 -22.03
C ARG A 303 0.10 -0.21 -22.56
N ASN A 304 -1.22 -0.20 -22.29
CA ASN A 304 -2.14 0.86 -22.70
C ASN A 304 -2.06 1.14 -24.20
N ASP A 305 -1.84 0.08 -24.97
CA ASP A 305 -1.70 0.13 -26.40
C ASP A 305 -2.92 -0.49 -27.07
N VAL A 306 -3.13 -0.12 -28.33
CA VAL A 306 -4.21 -0.63 -29.17
C VAL A 306 -3.58 -1.20 -30.41
N LEU A 307 -3.88 -2.46 -30.69
CA LEU A 307 -3.42 -3.15 -31.88
C LEU A 307 -4.63 -3.47 -32.76
N ASP A 308 -4.63 -2.92 -33.97
CA ASP A 308 -5.64 -3.18 -34.99
C ASP A 308 -5.00 -4.08 -36.07
N LEU A 309 -5.59 -5.25 -36.31
CA LEU A 309 -5.09 -6.25 -37.27
C LEU A 309 -6.17 -6.53 -38.33
N PRO A 310 -5.84 -6.42 -39.62
CA PRO A 310 -6.72 -6.92 -40.68
C PRO A 310 -6.74 -8.45 -40.60
N ILE A 311 -7.94 -9.03 -40.67
CA ILE A 311 -8.18 -10.47 -40.66
C ILE A 311 -9.15 -10.82 -41.78
N ASP A 312 -9.03 -12.04 -42.29
CA ASP A 312 -9.99 -12.56 -43.26
C ASP A 312 -11.34 -12.84 -42.56
N PRO A 313 -12.46 -12.84 -43.29
CA PRO A 313 -13.76 -13.22 -42.75
C PRO A 313 -13.77 -14.72 -42.42
N GLY A 314 -14.29 -15.09 -41.26
CA GLY A 314 -14.36 -16.49 -40.83
C GLY A 314 -14.09 -16.72 -39.35
N ARG A 315 -13.82 -17.98 -39.01
CA ARG A 315 -13.64 -18.44 -37.64
C ARG A 315 -12.17 -18.43 -37.26
N HIS A 316 -11.82 -17.63 -36.26
CA HIS A 316 -10.45 -17.43 -35.80
C HIS A 316 -10.31 -17.74 -34.31
N THR A 317 -9.06 -17.92 -33.87
CA THR A 317 -8.70 -18.14 -32.47
C THR A 317 -7.66 -17.14 -32.00
N LEU A 318 -7.89 -16.54 -30.84
CA LEU A 318 -7.03 -15.53 -30.22
C LEU A 318 -6.40 -16.06 -28.93
N ARG A 319 -5.08 -15.88 -28.80
CA ARG A 319 -4.34 -16.16 -27.56
C ARG A 319 -3.27 -15.10 -27.32
N LEU A 320 -3.10 -14.72 -26.05
CA LEU A 320 -2.03 -13.82 -25.60
C LEU A 320 -1.04 -14.61 -24.75
N THR A 321 0.25 -14.42 -25.00
CA THR A 321 1.33 -15.03 -24.22
C THR A 321 2.24 -13.95 -23.66
N SER A 322 2.73 -14.18 -22.44
CA SER A 322 3.75 -13.35 -21.80
C SER A 322 5.06 -14.14 -21.76
N THR A 323 6.20 -13.43 -21.72
CA THR A 323 7.53 -14.06 -21.57
C THR A 323 7.56 -15.03 -20.38
N GLY A 324 7.59 -16.34 -20.68
CA GLY A 324 7.49 -17.45 -19.73
C GLY A 324 6.31 -18.39 -20.03
N ARG A 325 5.84 -19.14 -19.02
CA ARG A 325 4.72 -20.09 -19.14
C ARG A 325 3.32 -19.45 -19.02
N ARG A 326 3.20 -18.12 -19.06
CA ARG A 326 1.96 -17.41 -18.68
C ARG A 326 1.21 -16.92 -19.92
N GLY A 327 -0.10 -17.15 -19.98
CA GLY A 327 -0.92 -16.74 -21.12
C GLY A 327 -2.38 -16.50 -20.79
N SER A 328 -3.17 -16.22 -21.84
CA SER A 328 -4.63 -16.27 -21.83
C SER A 328 -5.12 -17.65 -22.29
N PRO A 329 -6.37 -18.03 -21.97
CA PRO A 329 -7.01 -19.16 -22.64
C PRO A 329 -7.21 -18.85 -24.12
N LEU A 330 -7.24 -19.90 -24.95
CA LEU A 330 -7.65 -19.81 -26.35
C LEU A 330 -9.10 -19.34 -26.43
N ARG A 331 -9.35 -18.29 -27.22
CA ARG A 331 -10.68 -17.73 -27.45
C ARG A 331 -11.05 -17.83 -28.93
N PRO A 332 -12.01 -18.69 -29.31
CA PRO A 332 -12.58 -18.66 -30.65
C PRO A 332 -13.49 -17.44 -30.81
N PHE A 333 -13.49 -16.85 -31.99
CA PHE A 333 -14.42 -15.80 -32.40
C PHE A 333 -14.69 -15.89 -33.90
N ASP A 334 -15.85 -15.42 -34.32
CA ASP A 334 -16.21 -15.32 -35.73
C ASP A 334 -16.10 -13.85 -36.16
N ALA A 335 -15.55 -13.61 -37.34
CA ALA A 335 -15.41 -12.30 -37.95
C ALA A 335 -16.25 -12.25 -39.24
N ASP A 336 -17.24 -11.36 -39.25
CA ASP A 336 -18.10 -11.13 -40.41
C ASP A 336 -17.43 -10.13 -41.37
N ASP A 337 -17.82 -10.14 -42.64
CA ASP A 337 -17.35 -9.20 -43.66
C ASP A 337 -17.49 -7.74 -43.20
N GLU A 338 -16.41 -6.96 -43.33
CA GLU A 338 -16.32 -5.54 -42.93
C GLU A 338 -16.66 -5.25 -41.44
N SER A 339 -16.66 -6.28 -40.58
CA SER A 339 -16.95 -6.12 -39.15
C SER A 339 -15.70 -5.80 -38.32
N MET A 340 -15.90 -5.06 -37.22
CA MET A 340 -14.85 -4.77 -36.24
C MET A 340 -15.09 -5.58 -34.97
N THR A 341 -14.28 -6.61 -34.74
CA THR A 341 -14.35 -7.41 -33.52
C THR A 341 -13.41 -6.83 -32.46
N ARG A 342 -13.95 -6.45 -31.30
CA ARG A 342 -13.18 -5.81 -30.23
C ARG A 342 -12.89 -6.77 -29.09
N PHE A 343 -11.62 -6.86 -28.72
CA PHE A 343 -11.16 -7.55 -27.52
C PHE A 343 -10.50 -6.59 -26.55
N THR A 344 -10.81 -6.76 -25.27
CA THR A 344 -10.12 -6.11 -24.17
C THR A 344 -9.30 -7.15 -23.42
N CYS A 345 -8.03 -6.84 -23.17
CA CYS A 345 -7.15 -7.70 -22.41
C CYS A 345 -6.57 -6.96 -21.20
N HIS A 346 -6.52 -7.65 -20.06
CA HIS A 346 -5.96 -7.10 -18.82
C HIS A 346 -5.38 -8.22 -17.95
N PRO A 347 -4.40 -7.92 -17.07
CA PRO A 347 -3.88 -8.94 -16.16
C PRO A 347 -4.96 -9.39 -15.16
N GLN A 348 -4.85 -10.61 -14.67
CA GLN A 348 -5.80 -11.15 -13.70
C GLN A 348 -5.89 -10.29 -12.41
N PRO A 349 -7.09 -10.10 -11.82
CA PRO A 349 -7.23 -9.43 -10.53
C PRO A 349 -6.59 -10.18 -9.36
N LEU A 350 -6.03 -9.41 -8.41
CA LEU A 350 -5.41 -9.96 -7.21
C LEU A 350 -6.48 -10.36 -6.18
N TRP A 351 -6.36 -11.59 -5.65
CA TRP A 351 -7.20 -12.26 -4.63
C TRP A 351 -8.72 -12.34 -4.89
N PRO A 352 -9.36 -13.53 -4.87
CA PRO A 352 -8.80 -14.88 -4.70
C PRO A 352 -8.28 -15.51 -6.01
N LEU A 353 -8.55 -14.90 -7.18
CA LEU A 353 -8.29 -15.51 -8.50
C LEU A 353 -6.79 -15.68 -8.84
N LEU A 354 -5.90 -14.87 -8.25
CA LEU A 354 -4.45 -14.95 -8.45
C LEU A 354 -3.85 -16.31 -8.00
N LEU A 355 -4.40 -16.92 -6.95
CA LEU A 355 -3.97 -18.26 -6.50
C LEU A 355 -4.31 -19.32 -7.56
N MET A 356 -5.42 -19.16 -8.26
CA MET A 356 -5.83 -20.07 -9.33
C MET A 356 -4.90 -19.97 -10.56
N ALA A 357 -4.38 -18.79 -10.89
CA ALA A 357 -3.45 -18.64 -12.02
C ALA A 357 -2.00 -19.01 -11.69
N LEU A 358 -1.65 -19.17 -10.40
CA LEU A 358 -0.39 -19.83 -10.02
C LEU A 358 -0.45 -21.34 -10.30
N ALA A 359 -1.64 -21.96 -10.17
CA ALA A 359 -1.87 -23.37 -10.51
C ALA A 359 -2.18 -23.59 -12.01
N VAL A 360 -2.78 -22.60 -12.70
CA VAL A 360 -3.16 -22.66 -14.12
C VAL A 360 -2.53 -21.49 -14.89
N PRO A 361 -1.36 -21.69 -15.53
CA PRO A 361 -0.59 -20.61 -16.15
C PRO A 361 -1.31 -19.90 -17.31
N ASP A 362 -2.26 -20.58 -17.96
CA ASP A 362 -3.08 -20.04 -19.06
C ASP A 362 -4.22 -19.11 -18.61
N ARG A 363 -4.40 -18.87 -17.30
CA ARG A 363 -5.39 -17.92 -16.76
C ARG A 363 -4.79 -16.60 -16.28
N TRP A 364 -3.54 -16.34 -16.64
CA TRP A 364 -2.80 -15.16 -16.21
C TRP A 364 -3.29 -13.87 -16.88
N ILE A 365 -3.72 -13.97 -18.13
CA ILE A 365 -4.25 -12.87 -18.94
C ILE A 365 -5.74 -13.09 -19.14
N VAL A 366 -6.55 -12.09 -18.77
CA VAL A 366 -7.99 -12.10 -19.01
C VAL A 366 -8.23 -11.47 -20.38
N LEU A 367 -8.93 -12.22 -21.24
CA LEU A 367 -9.32 -11.81 -22.58
C LEU A 367 -10.86 -11.81 -22.67
N LYS A 368 -11.44 -10.66 -23.00
CA LYS A 368 -12.89 -10.45 -23.11
C LYS A 368 -13.24 -9.79 -24.43
N GLN A 369 -14.13 -10.41 -25.21
CA GLN A 369 -14.77 -9.80 -26.36
C GLN A 369 -15.78 -8.75 -25.88
N ARG A 370 -15.90 -7.63 -26.59
CA ARG A 370 -16.78 -6.52 -26.25
C ARG A 370 -17.71 -6.15 -27.39
#